data_AF-A0A929J7C1-F1
#
_entry.id   AF-A0A929J7C1-F1
#
_cell.length_a   1.000
_cell.length_b   1.000
_cell.length_c   1.000
_cell.angle_alpha   90.00
_cell.angle_beta   90.00
_cell.angle_gamma   90.00
#
_symmetry.space_group_name_H-M   'P 1'
#
loop_
_entity.id
_entity.type
_entity.pdbx_description
1 polymer ?
#
loop_
_entity_poly.entity_id
_entity_poly.type
_entity_poly.pdbx_seq_one_letter_code
_entity_poly.pdbx_strand_id
1 'polypeptide(L)' 'IYAISTKGKKYYQQAAFKAGDFLVFGPETRGLPDTYLDSLDENNVLRLPMLEHSRSLNLSNTVAIVTYEALRQSQFVGLE' A
#
# COMPACT_ATOMS: atom_id res chain seq x y z
N ILE A 1 -1.85 9.16 5.30
CA ILE A 1 -1.48 7.80 5.78
C ILE A 1 -2.22 6.80 4.92
N TYR A 2 -1.52 5.82 4.36
CA TYR A 2 -2.08 4.72 3.61
C TYR A 2 -1.65 3.39 4.21
N ALA A 3 -2.59 2.50 4.48
CA ALA A 3 -2.33 1.14 4.91
C ALA A 3 -2.38 0.18 3.72
N ILE A 4 -1.41 -0.71 3.60
CA ILE A 4 -1.38 -1.73 2.54
C ILE A 4 -1.86 -3.05 3.12
N SER A 5 -2.98 -3.56 2.60
CA SER A 5 -3.62 -4.79 3.06
C SER A 5 -4.40 -5.46 1.94
N THR A 6 -4.43 -6.80 1.93
CA THR A 6 -5.29 -7.57 1.02
C THR A 6 -6.78 -7.32 1.26
N LYS A 7 -7.14 -6.81 2.45
CA LYS A 7 -8.50 -6.42 2.84
C LYS A 7 -8.93 -5.07 2.26
N GLY A 8 -8.03 -4.33 1.61
CA GLY A 8 -8.33 -3.04 0.98
C GLY A 8 -9.30 -3.19 -0.21
N LYS A 9 -10.12 -2.17 -0.43
CA LYS A 9 -11.04 -2.11 -1.59
C LYS A 9 -10.47 -1.30 -2.76
N LYS A 10 -9.58 -0.35 -2.47
CA LYS A 10 -8.97 0.55 -3.46
C LYS A 10 -7.62 0.00 -3.92
N TYR A 11 -7.35 0.03 -5.22
CA TYR A 11 -6.03 -0.37 -5.71
C TYR A 11 -4.99 0.72 -5.46
N TYR A 12 -3.75 0.33 -5.14
CA TYR A 12 -2.69 1.27 -4.78
C TYR A 12 -2.45 2.37 -5.83
N GLN A 13 -2.51 2.03 -7.12
CA GLN A 13 -2.31 2.97 -8.22
C GLN A 13 -3.46 3.99 -8.41
N GLN A 14 -4.58 3.82 -7.69
CA GLN A 14 -5.69 4.77 -7.68
C GLN A 14 -5.57 5.80 -6.53
N ALA A 15 -4.61 5.61 -5.62
CA ALA A 15 -4.31 6.59 -4.59
C ALA A 15 -3.61 7.80 -5.21
N ALA A 16 -3.91 8.99 -4.70
CA ALA A 16 -3.22 10.22 -5.04
C ALA A 16 -2.19 10.50 -3.95
N PHE A 17 -0.98 10.00 -4.14
CA PHE A 17 0.10 10.16 -3.18
C PHE A 17 0.64 11.59 -3.18
N LYS A 18 1.05 12.06 -2.01
CA LYS A 18 1.67 13.38 -1.80
C LYS A 18 2.92 13.25 -0.94
N ALA A 19 3.84 14.20 -1.10
CA ALA A 19 4.98 14.31 -0.21
C ALA A 19 4.51 14.43 1.25
N GLY A 20 5.14 13.66 2.14
CA GLY A 20 4.75 13.58 3.55
C GLY A 20 3.70 12.50 3.87
N ASP A 21 3.20 11.76 2.86
CA ASP A 21 2.38 10.59 3.13
C ASP A 21 3.19 9.45 3.76
N PHE A 22 2.55 8.77 4.70
CA PHE A 22 3.08 7.55 5.32
C PHE A 22 2.47 6.31 4.67
N LEU A 23 3.30 5.36 4.29
CA LEU A 23 2.90 4.03 3.83
C LEU A 23 3.12 3.03 4.98
N VAL A 24 2.05 2.36 5.41
CA VAL A 24 2.06 1.46 6.56
C VAL A 24 1.84 0.03 6.09
N PHE A 25 2.75 -0.85 6.49
CA PHE A 25 2.74 -2.27 6.13
C PHE A 25 2.70 -3.12 7.39
N GLY A 26 1.94 -4.21 7.36
CA GLY A 26 1.92 -5.20 8.42
C GLY A 26 3.04 -6.23 8.27
N PRO A 27 3.33 -7.03 9.32
CA PRO A 27 4.23 -8.17 9.22
C PRO A 27 3.76 -9.18 8.16
N GLU A 28 4.69 -9.84 7.48
CA GLU A 28 4.40 -10.81 6.40
C GLU A 28 3.38 -11.88 6.78
N THR A 29 3.43 -12.37 8.01
CA THR A 29 2.64 -13.52 8.45
C THR A 29 1.22 -13.16 8.87
N ARG A 30 1.00 -11.94 9.36
CA ARG A 30 -0.28 -11.57 10.01
C ARG A 30 -0.93 -10.32 9.41
N GLY A 31 -0.19 -9.51 8.66
CA GLY A 31 -0.67 -8.23 8.17
C GLY A 31 -0.99 -7.23 9.30
N LEU A 32 -1.74 -6.19 8.97
CA LEU A 32 -2.19 -5.19 9.93
C LEU A 32 -3.40 -5.70 10.74
N PRO A 33 -3.52 -5.35 12.03
CA PRO A 33 -4.70 -5.66 12.82
C PRO A 33 -5.96 -5.04 12.22
N ASP A 34 -7.08 -5.75 12.27
CA ASP A 34 -8.37 -5.24 11.76
C ASP A 34 -8.79 -3.97 12.48
N THR A 35 -8.57 -3.89 13.80
CA THR A 35 -8.83 -2.67 14.58
C THR A 35 -8.06 -1.45 14.08
N TYR A 36 -6.88 -1.64 13.49
CA TYR A 36 -6.12 -0.54 12.88
C TYR A 36 -6.70 -0.18 11.50
N LEU A 37 -7.03 -1.17 10.68
CA LEU A 37 -7.64 -0.93 9.36
C LEU A 37 -8.99 -0.23 9.48
N ASP A 38 -9.83 -0.65 10.42
CA ASP A 38 -11.15 -0.08 10.70
C ASP A 38 -11.08 1.35 11.27
N SER A 39 -9.92 1.74 11.81
CA SER A 39 -9.69 3.11 12.30
C SER A 39 -9.35 4.11 11.18
N LEU A 40 -9.07 3.62 9.97
CA LEU A 40 -8.73 4.44 8.81
C LEU A 40 -9.95 4.63 7.91
N ASP A 41 -9.93 5.72 7.13
CA ASP A 41 -10.85 5.86 5.99
C ASP A 41 -10.65 4.67 5.03
N GLU A 42 -11.74 4.09 4.51
CA GLU A 42 -11.66 2.94 3.61
C GLU A 42 -10.86 3.23 2.33
N ASN A 43 -10.81 4.50 1.89
CA ASN A 43 -10.00 4.94 0.75
C ASN A 43 -8.49 4.99 1.07
N ASN A 44 -8.13 4.93 2.35
CA ASN A 44 -6.75 4.87 2.81
C ASN A 44 -6.26 3.44 3.01
N VAL A 45 -7.12 2.43 2.84
CA VAL A 45 -6.74 1.01 2.86
C VAL A 45 -6.58 0.50 1.42
N LEU A 46 -5.33 0.43 0.98
CA LEU A 46 -4.95 0.09 -0.38
C LEU A 46 -4.60 -1.40 -0.52
N ARG A 47 -4.86 -1.96 -1.70
CA ARG A 47 -4.43 -3.31 -2.08
C ARG A 47 -3.66 -3.33 -3.40
N LEU A 48 -2.81 -4.35 -3.56
CA LEU A 48 -2.20 -4.68 -4.84
C LEU A 48 -3.14 -5.61 -5.63
N PRO A 49 -3.26 -5.46 -6.96
CA PRO A 49 -3.95 -6.43 -7.78
C PRO A 49 -3.20 -7.77 -7.75
N MET A 50 -3.92 -8.85 -7.44
CA MET A 50 -3.39 -10.21 -7.34
C MET A 50 -4.43 -11.19 -7.91
N LEU A 51 -3.98 -12.36 -8.38
CA LEU A 51 -4.87 -13.43 -8.81
C LEU A 51 -5.61 -14.02 -7.60
N GLU A 52 -6.87 -14.42 -7.78
CA GLU A 52 -7.78 -14.85 -6.71
C GLU A 52 -7.23 -15.98 -5.81
N HIS A 53 -6.45 -16.91 -6.37
CA HIS A 53 -5.86 -18.03 -5.64
C HIS A 53 -4.33 -17.92 -5.48
N SER A 54 -3.79 -16.72 -5.64
CA SER A 54 -2.35 -16.49 -5.45
C SER A 54 -1.99 -16.26 -3.99
N ARG A 55 -0.74 -16.59 -3.64
CA ARG A 55 -0.16 -16.15 -2.37
C ARG A 55 0.10 -14.65 -2.45
N SER A 56 0.03 -14.00 -1.29
CA SER A 56 0.46 -12.60 -1.19
C SER A 56 1.91 -12.45 -1.63
N LEU A 57 2.22 -11.30 -2.21
CA LEU A 57 3.60 -10.93 -2.53
C LEU A 57 4.45 -10.85 -1.26
N ASN A 58 5.76 -11.09 -1.41
CA ASN A 58 6.71 -10.83 -0.33
C ASN A 58 6.64 -9.36 0.11
N LEU A 59 6.82 -9.09 1.40
CA LEU A 59 6.68 -7.73 1.95
C LEU A 59 7.63 -6.74 1.29
N SER A 60 8.88 -7.13 1.01
CA SER A 60 9.84 -6.23 0.36
C SER A 60 9.40 -5.83 -1.05
N ASN A 61 8.86 -6.76 -1.84
CA ASN A 61 8.29 -6.48 -3.15
C ASN A 61 7.07 -5.56 -3.05
N THR A 62 6.19 -5.80 -2.07
CA THR A 62 5.02 -4.94 -1.84
C THR A 62 5.44 -3.51 -1.46
N VAL A 63 6.41 -3.36 -0.57
CA VAL A 63 6.97 -2.05 -0.18
C VAL A 63 7.57 -1.35 -1.39
N ALA A 64 8.40 -2.05 -2.17
CA ALA A 64 9.05 -1.48 -3.35
C ALA A 64 8.04 -0.98 -4.39
N ILE A 65 7.04 -1.81 -4.73
CA ILE A 65 6.01 -1.46 -5.73
C ILE A 65 5.23 -0.20 -5.32
N VAL A 66 4.72 -0.16 -4.09
CA VAL A 66 3.87 0.96 -3.64
C VAL A 66 4.69 2.23 -3.47
N THR A 67 5.91 2.11 -2.95
CA THR A 67 6.83 3.25 -2.81
C THR A 67 7.19 3.83 -4.17
N TYR A 68 7.55 3.00 -5.15
CA TYR A 68 7.92 3.50 -6.47
C TYR A 68 6.73 4.08 -7.24
N GLU A 69 5.49 3.63 -7.01
CA GLU A 69 4.32 4.31 -7.57
C GLU A 69 4.10 5.70 -6.95
N ALA A 70 4.26 5.84 -5.63
CA ALA A 70 4.19 7.15 -4.98
C ALA A 70 5.28 8.10 -5.50
N LEU A 71 6.51 7.59 -5.68
CA LEU A 71 7.61 8.33 -6.28
C LEU A 71 7.33 8.69 -7.74
N ARG A 72 6.79 7.75 -8.53
CA ARG A 72 6.41 7.99 -9.93
C ARG A 72 5.36 9.10 -10.05
N GLN A 73 4.35 9.13 -9.18
CA GLN A 73 3.37 10.24 -9.14
C GLN A 73 4.02 11.58 -8.81
N SER A 74 5.10 11.55 -8.02
CA SER A 74 5.95 12.71 -7.71
C SER A 74 7.04 12.97 -8.75
N GLN A 75 6.97 12.34 -9.93
CA GLN A 75 7.96 12.45 -11.01
C GLN A 75 9.40 12.14 -10.57
N PHE A 76 9.56 11.28 -9.54
CA PHE A 76 10.85 10.95 -8.95
C PHE A 76 11.67 12.18 -8.51
N VAL A 77 11.01 13.27 -8.10
CA VAL A 77 11.67 14.49 -7.65
C VAL A 77 12.72 14.17 -6.57
N GLY A 78 13.96 14.58 -6.83
CA GLY A 78 15.09 14.38 -5.92
C GLY A 78 15.80 13.03 -6.03
N LEU A 79 15.47 12.20 -7.02
CA LEU A 79 16.16 10.95 -7.33
C LEU A 79 16.86 11.07 -8.71
N GLU A 80 18.06 10.46 -8.82
CA GLU A 80 18.88 10.42 -10.04
C GLU A 80 18.59 9.17 -10.90
#